data_AF-A0A540WSZ4-F1
#
_entry.id   AF-A0A540WSZ4-F1
#
_cell.length_a   1.000
_cell.length_b   1.000
_cell.length_c   1.000
_cell.angle_alpha   90.00
_cell.angle_beta   90.00
_cell.angle_gamma   90.00
#
_symmetry.space_group_name_H-M   'P 1'
#
loop_
_entity.id
_entity.type
_entity.pdbx_description
1 polymer ?
#
loop_
_entity_poly.entity_id
_entity_poly.type
_entity_poly.pdbx_seq_one_letter_code
_entity_poly.pdbx_strand_id
1 'polypeptide(L)'
;MRACSPGEGSGDEDVIPLVITHGSQLTVSDVGPAGIGISSFTNVPGGTFTGTALGSWGALSRTVGVGGETIDGFSFPQGTVVLEGANLTSQITVNSGWLVLRGCKGSLLLNHPAGNGGGGAALYSELSAFNSVGAKDGRQPARSICHRCYFPHSGFENVYSNNVTITESWIAVDPGSAGAHADGIQTWGGQSYLNFSRNRLQWNGAWNNTQSGLIAMYSDGSQSGFSGYDQITLQDNYFVVGLGGGIALHAPMGVAVTNMVVTGNRWAWSPDFSDPNYTPAVYRGSGVANYKTGGNAWSNNRWADGPSANQFLLPDNRTRSTDY
;
A
#
# COMPACT_ATOMS: atom_id res chain seq x y z
N MET A 1 -20.67 55.29 11.10
CA MET A 1 -21.47 54.37 10.26
C MET A 1 -21.04 52.96 10.65
N ARG A 2 -21.85 52.26 11.46
CA ARG A 2 -22.88 51.26 11.09
C ARG A 2 -22.29 49.98 10.47
N ALA A 3 -22.47 48.89 11.20
CA ALA A 3 -22.36 47.51 10.75
C ALA A 3 -23.45 47.14 9.74
N CYS A 4 -23.20 46.08 8.95
CA CYS A 4 -24.10 44.94 8.69
C CYS A 4 -23.40 43.87 7.81
N SER A 5 -23.37 42.62 8.28
CA SER A 5 -23.42 41.38 7.47
C SER A 5 -24.90 41.12 7.05
N PRO A 6 -25.30 39.94 6.49
CA PRO A 6 -24.64 38.90 5.69
C PRO A 6 -25.41 38.64 4.36
N GLY A 7 -24.89 37.77 3.50
CA GLY A 7 -25.66 37.15 2.43
C GLY A 7 -25.49 35.64 2.47
N GLU A 8 -26.43 34.94 3.12
CA GLU A 8 -26.71 33.54 2.83
C GLU A 8 -27.19 33.45 1.38
N GLY A 9 -26.49 32.63 0.58
CA GLY A 9 -26.83 32.34 -0.81
C GLY A 9 -26.65 30.85 -1.05
N SER A 10 -27.76 30.14 -1.04
CA SER A 10 -27.97 28.75 -1.40
C SER A 10 -27.28 28.30 -2.67
N GLY A 11 -26.76 27.07 -2.67
CA GLY A 11 -26.51 26.29 -3.89
C GLY A 11 -25.10 25.72 -3.92
N ASP A 12 -25.02 24.40 -3.76
CA ASP A 12 -23.86 23.54 -3.90
C ASP A 12 -22.70 23.83 -2.93
N GLU A 13 -22.63 23.03 -1.86
CA GLU A 13 -21.35 22.75 -1.22
C GLU A 13 -20.43 22.21 -2.32
N ASP A 14 -19.55 23.08 -2.81
CA ASP A 14 -18.31 22.67 -3.44
C ASP A 14 -17.65 21.71 -2.44
N VAL A 15 -17.86 20.41 -2.66
CA VAL A 15 -17.19 19.34 -1.93
C VAL A 15 -15.73 19.49 -2.29
N ILE A 16 -15.01 20.30 -1.52
CA ILE A 16 -13.56 20.33 -1.57
C ILE A 16 -13.14 18.87 -1.31
N PRO A 17 -12.48 18.19 -2.26
CA PRO A 17 -12.09 16.82 -2.06
C PRO A 17 -11.25 16.76 -0.78
N LEU A 18 -11.61 15.86 0.14
CA LEU A 18 -10.90 15.68 1.40
C LEU A 18 -9.43 15.35 1.10
N VAL A 19 -8.55 16.34 1.23
CA VAL A 19 -7.11 16.16 1.04
C VAL A 19 -6.55 15.53 2.31
N ILE A 20 -6.35 14.22 2.29
CA ILE A 20 -5.64 13.51 3.35
C ILE A 20 -4.16 13.84 3.21
N THR A 21 -3.59 14.44 4.26
CA THR A 21 -2.19 14.89 4.26
C THR A 21 -1.24 13.90 4.90
N HIS A 22 -1.77 12.95 5.69
CA HIS A 22 -0.99 11.88 6.31
C HIS A 22 -1.88 10.69 6.72
N GLY A 23 -1.28 9.51 6.87
CA GLY A 23 -2.02 8.28 7.15
C GLY A 23 -2.91 8.28 8.40
N SER A 24 -2.55 8.98 9.48
CA SER A 24 -3.38 8.97 10.71
C SER A 24 -4.72 9.70 10.59
N GLN A 25 -4.92 10.51 9.53
CA GLN A 25 -6.21 11.13 9.24
C GLN A 25 -7.21 10.17 8.61
N LEU A 26 -6.75 9.02 8.07
CA LEU A 26 -7.65 8.06 7.43
C LEU A 26 -8.60 7.42 8.44
N THR A 27 -9.87 7.46 8.08
CA THR A 27 -10.98 6.77 8.74
C THR A 27 -11.61 5.75 7.78
N VAL A 28 -12.47 4.87 8.30
CA VAL A 28 -13.19 3.88 7.47
C VAL A 28 -14.16 4.53 6.47
N SER A 29 -14.54 5.79 6.68
CA SER A 29 -15.32 6.56 5.71
C SER A 29 -14.47 7.21 4.61
N ASP A 30 -13.14 7.19 4.73
CA ASP A 30 -12.23 7.75 3.71
C ASP A 30 -11.70 6.69 2.75
N VAL A 31 -11.83 5.42 3.14
CA VAL A 31 -11.28 4.25 2.44
C VAL A 31 -12.35 3.19 2.19
N GLY A 32 -12.04 2.23 1.32
CA GLY A 32 -12.97 1.20 0.91
C GLY A 32 -14.20 1.80 0.20
N PRO A 33 -15.22 0.98 -0.07
CA PRO A 33 -16.36 1.41 -0.88
C PRO A 33 -17.15 2.57 -0.25
N ALA A 34 -17.12 2.67 1.08
CA ALA A 34 -17.76 3.75 1.83
C ALA A 34 -17.21 5.13 1.46
N GLY A 35 -15.92 5.24 1.10
CA GLY A 35 -15.30 6.51 0.70
C GLY A 35 -15.83 7.14 -0.59
N ILE A 36 -16.59 6.37 -1.39
CA ILE A 36 -17.32 6.87 -2.56
C ILE A 36 -18.82 6.56 -2.48
N GLY A 37 -19.35 6.34 -1.27
CA GLY A 37 -20.78 6.15 -1.04
C GLY A 37 -21.35 4.82 -1.51
N ILE A 38 -20.52 3.83 -1.83
CA ILE A 38 -20.99 2.49 -2.21
C ILE A 38 -21.24 1.67 -0.94
N SER A 39 -22.50 1.36 -0.69
CA SER A 39 -22.96 0.58 0.47
C SER A 39 -23.75 -0.69 0.09
N SER A 40 -24.12 -0.83 -1.18
CA SER A 40 -24.81 -2.00 -1.72
C SER A 40 -23.94 -2.65 -2.79
N PHE A 41 -23.93 -3.99 -2.81
CA PHE A 41 -23.09 -4.76 -3.72
C PHE A 41 -23.89 -5.84 -4.41
N THR A 42 -23.54 -6.07 -5.68
CA THR A 42 -24.02 -7.24 -6.41
C THR A 42 -22.95 -8.31 -6.39
N ASN A 43 -23.33 -9.53 -6.03
CA ASN A 43 -22.43 -10.67 -6.04
C ASN A 43 -22.14 -11.08 -7.48
N VAL A 44 -20.87 -11.09 -7.87
CA VAL A 44 -20.42 -11.61 -9.16
C VAL A 44 -19.19 -12.50 -8.96
N PRO A 45 -19.03 -13.56 -9.76
CA PRO A 45 -17.82 -14.37 -9.68
C PRO A 45 -16.61 -13.60 -10.22
N GLY A 46 -15.46 -13.87 -9.62
CA GLY A 46 -14.17 -13.59 -10.23
C GLY A 46 -13.86 -14.59 -11.35
N GLY A 47 -12.59 -14.69 -11.70
CA GLY A 47 -12.11 -15.56 -12.78
C GLY A 47 -10.92 -14.98 -13.51
N THR A 48 -10.57 -15.61 -14.64
CA THR A 48 -9.45 -15.17 -15.47
C THR A 48 -9.87 -14.01 -16.37
N PHE A 49 -9.29 -12.84 -16.14
CA PHE A 49 -9.49 -11.64 -16.95
C PHE A 49 -8.36 -11.49 -17.99
N THR A 50 -8.72 -11.27 -19.24
CA THR A 50 -7.79 -11.12 -20.37
C THR A 50 -8.06 -9.87 -21.20
N GLY A 51 -8.34 -8.74 -20.55
CA GLY A 51 -8.60 -7.45 -21.21
C GLY A 51 -10.05 -7.19 -21.62
N THR A 52 -10.96 -8.13 -21.34
CA THR A 52 -12.40 -8.00 -21.60
C THR A 52 -13.17 -8.34 -20.33
N ALA A 53 -14.23 -7.58 -20.06
CA ALA A 53 -15.11 -7.82 -18.93
C ALA A 53 -15.67 -9.26 -18.96
N LEU A 54 -15.73 -9.91 -17.80
CA LEU A 54 -16.37 -11.23 -17.72
C LEU A 54 -17.88 -11.07 -17.92
N GLY A 55 -18.49 -11.95 -18.71
CA GLY A 55 -19.91 -11.85 -19.04
C GLY A 55 -20.84 -11.87 -17.81
N SER A 56 -20.38 -12.47 -16.71
CA SER A 56 -21.08 -12.51 -15.41
C SER A 56 -21.13 -11.16 -14.68
N TRP A 57 -20.32 -10.18 -15.07
CA TRP A 57 -20.30 -8.86 -14.42
C TRP A 57 -21.45 -7.97 -14.88
N GLY A 58 -21.99 -8.20 -16.07
CA GLY A 58 -23.13 -7.47 -16.62
C GLY A 58 -22.94 -5.95 -16.55
N ALA A 59 -23.96 -5.26 -16.05
CA ALA A 59 -24.01 -3.80 -15.98
C ALA A 59 -23.07 -3.17 -14.94
N LEU A 60 -22.41 -3.97 -14.08
CA LEU A 60 -21.41 -3.46 -13.12
C LEU A 60 -20.08 -3.13 -13.79
N SER A 61 -19.89 -3.58 -15.04
CA SER A 61 -18.67 -3.38 -15.78
C SER A 61 -18.86 -2.42 -16.95
N ARG A 62 -17.83 -1.62 -17.21
CA ARG A 62 -17.75 -0.77 -18.39
C ARG A 62 -16.32 -0.73 -18.92
N THR A 63 -16.17 -0.31 -20.17
CA THR A 63 -14.86 -0.14 -20.79
C THR A 63 -14.62 1.35 -21.03
N VAL A 64 -13.43 1.82 -20.67
CA VAL A 64 -12.97 3.18 -20.93
C VAL A 64 -12.93 3.43 -22.44
N GLY A 65 -13.59 4.51 -22.86
CA GLY A 65 -13.75 4.90 -24.26
C GLY A 65 -12.48 5.47 -24.90
N VAL A 66 -12.63 5.99 -26.11
CA VAL A 66 -11.55 6.62 -26.88
C VAL A 66 -10.97 7.80 -26.10
N GLY A 67 -9.63 7.90 -26.08
CA GLY A 67 -8.90 8.99 -25.40
C GLY A 67 -8.49 8.70 -23.96
N GLY A 68 -8.95 7.59 -23.37
CA GLY A 68 -8.68 7.26 -21.97
C GLY A 68 -9.58 8.03 -21.00
N GLU A 69 -9.41 7.77 -19.70
CA GLU A 69 -10.22 8.37 -18.64
C GLU A 69 -9.39 8.55 -17.37
N THR A 70 -9.66 9.61 -16.61
CA THR A 70 -9.11 9.76 -15.25
C THR A 70 -10.17 9.33 -14.25
N ILE A 71 -9.84 8.34 -13.43
CA ILE A 71 -10.72 7.77 -12.40
C ILE A 71 -10.00 7.96 -11.07
N ASP A 72 -10.66 8.67 -10.14
CA ASP A 72 -10.14 8.94 -8.79
C ASP A 72 -8.70 9.48 -8.77
N GLY A 73 -8.36 10.36 -9.71
CA GLY A 73 -7.02 10.99 -9.82
C GLY A 73 -5.97 10.18 -10.59
N PHE A 74 -6.30 8.99 -11.09
CA PHE A 74 -5.40 8.16 -11.90
C PHE A 74 -5.88 8.06 -13.34
N SER A 75 -4.97 8.24 -14.30
CA SER A 75 -5.28 8.12 -15.72
C SER A 75 -5.15 6.69 -16.22
N PHE A 76 -6.19 6.22 -16.91
CA PHE A 76 -6.30 4.90 -17.49
C PHE A 76 -6.48 4.98 -19.01
N PRO A 77 -5.81 4.11 -19.78
CA PRO A 77 -5.92 4.13 -21.23
C PRO A 77 -7.28 3.64 -21.72
N GLN A 78 -7.61 3.97 -22.97
CA GLN A 78 -8.71 3.35 -23.71
C GLN A 78 -8.65 1.82 -23.61
N GLY A 79 -9.80 1.17 -23.47
CA GLY A 79 -9.89 -0.28 -23.35
C GLY A 79 -9.70 -0.81 -21.93
N THR A 80 -9.40 0.05 -20.95
CA THR A 80 -9.42 -0.33 -19.53
C THR A 80 -10.82 -0.78 -19.12
N VAL A 81 -10.94 -1.93 -18.48
CA VAL A 81 -12.21 -2.40 -17.92
C VAL A 81 -12.32 -1.93 -16.48
N VAL A 82 -13.44 -1.31 -16.14
CA VAL A 82 -13.78 -0.87 -14.79
C VAL A 82 -14.91 -1.76 -14.30
N LEU A 83 -14.71 -2.42 -13.16
CA LEU A 83 -15.75 -3.12 -12.41
C LEU A 83 -16.06 -2.30 -11.16
N GLU A 84 -17.33 -1.91 -10.98
CA GLU A 84 -17.75 -1.02 -9.91
C GLU A 84 -18.86 -1.63 -9.05
N GLY A 85 -18.80 -1.44 -7.73
CA GLY A 85 -19.86 -1.85 -6.81
C GLY A 85 -20.10 -3.37 -6.72
N ALA A 86 -19.08 -4.17 -7.05
CA ALA A 86 -19.16 -5.62 -7.05
C ALA A 86 -18.69 -6.22 -5.72
N ASN A 87 -19.34 -7.29 -5.28
CA ASN A 87 -18.80 -8.20 -4.27
C ASN A 87 -18.33 -9.48 -4.98
N LEU A 88 -17.02 -9.64 -5.08
CA LEU A 88 -16.40 -10.77 -5.79
C LEU A 88 -16.46 -12.02 -4.93
N THR A 89 -17.16 -13.04 -5.42
CA THR A 89 -17.28 -14.33 -4.71
C THR A 89 -16.06 -15.24 -4.88
N SER A 90 -15.14 -14.88 -5.79
CA SER A 90 -13.86 -15.54 -6.01
C SER A 90 -12.82 -14.54 -6.51
N GLN A 91 -11.53 -14.89 -6.40
CA GLN A 91 -10.43 -14.04 -6.87
C GLN A 91 -10.52 -13.77 -8.37
N ILE A 92 -10.17 -12.54 -8.79
CA ILE A 92 -9.87 -12.24 -10.20
C ILE A 92 -8.37 -12.43 -10.45
N THR A 93 -8.05 -13.15 -11.52
CA THR A 93 -6.68 -13.30 -12.02
C THR A 93 -6.54 -12.51 -13.32
N VAL A 94 -5.74 -11.45 -13.31
CA VAL A 94 -5.49 -10.56 -14.46
C VAL A 94 -4.28 -11.06 -15.23
N ASN A 95 -4.51 -11.59 -16.43
CA ASN A 95 -3.47 -12.12 -17.33
C ASN A 95 -3.14 -11.19 -18.51
N SER A 96 -3.95 -10.15 -18.76
CA SER A 96 -3.67 -9.10 -19.74
C SER A 96 -4.64 -7.92 -19.59
N GLY A 97 -4.32 -6.78 -20.21
CA GLY A 97 -5.13 -5.57 -20.20
C GLY A 97 -5.09 -4.81 -18.87
N TRP A 98 -5.92 -3.76 -18.78
CA TRP A 98 -6.15 -3.02 -17.53
C TRP A 98 -7.49 -3.41 -16.91
N LEU A 99 -7.44 -3.73 -15.61
CA LEU A 99 -8.63 -3.88 -14.78
C LEU A 99 -8.59 -2.87 -13.63
N VAL A 100 -9.68 -2.14 -13.43
CA VAL A 100 -9.92 -1.27 -12.28
C VAL A 100 -11.06 -1.85 -11.46
N LEU A 101 -10.79 -2.20 -10.20
CA LEU A 101 -11.82 -2.45 -9.19
C LEU A 101 -12.10 -1.12 -8.48
N ARG A 102 -13.31 -0.58 -8.63
CA ARG A 102 -13.71 0.68 -8.01
C ARG A 102 -14.85 0.44 -7.03
N GLY A 103 -14.66 0.73 -5.74
CA GLY A 103 -15.75 0.49 -4.79
C GLY A 103 -16.15 -0.98 -4.65
N CYS A 104 -15.23 -1.91 -4.85
CA CYS A 104 -15.53 -3.34 -4.84
C CYS A 104 -15.12 -4.00 -3.52
N LYS A 105 -15.65 -5.19 -3.27
CA LYS A 105 -15.14 -6.13 -2.28
C LYS A 105 -14.53 -7.35 -2.98
N GLY A 106 -13.38 -7.84 -2.52
CA GLY A 106 -12.83 -9.09 -3.06
C GLY A 106 -11.31 -9.23 -3.03
N SER A 107 -10.76 -9.97 -3.99
CA SER A 107 -9.32 -10.14 -4.15
C SER A 107 -8.87 -10.15 -5.60
N LEU A 108 -7.63 -9.72 -5.82
CA LEU A 108 -7.02 -9.55 -7.13
C LEU A 108 -5.62 -10.16 -7.17
N LEU A 109 -5.33 -10.90 -8.24
CA LEU A 109 -3.99 -11.36 -8.58
C LEU A 109 -3.61 -10.83 -9.96
N LEU A 110 -2.56 -10.00 -10.01
CA LEU A 110 -1.95 -9.56 -11.28
C LEU A 110 -0.93 -10.60 -11.71
N ASN A 111 -1.36 -11.49 -12.59
CA ASN A 111 -0.58 -12.65 -13.02
C ASN A 111 0.13 -12.38 -14.36
N HIS A 112 1.16 -11.54 -14.31
CA HIS A 112 2.00 -11.21 -15.46
C HIS A 112 1.21 -10.71 -16.68
N PRO A 113 0.42 -9.63 -16.56
CA PRO A 113 -0.35 -9.13 -17.69
C PRO A 113 0.56 -8.84 -18.89
N ALA A 114 0.48 -9.68 -19.93
CA ALA A 114 1.37 -9.60 -21.09
C ALA A 114 1.01 -8.41 -21.98
N GLY A 115 2.04 -7.72 -22.50
CA GLY A 115 1.89 -6.65 -23.49
C GLY A 115 2.11 -5.24 -22.96
N ASN A 116 2.19 -4.28 -23.89
CA ASN A 116 2.47 -2.87 -23.63
C ASN A 116 1.40 -2.22 -22.74
N GLY A 117 1.65 -2.26 -21.43
CA GLY A 117 0.94 -1.45 -20.44
C GLY A 117 -0.34 -2.07 -19.90
N GLY A 118 -0.42 -3.38 -19.67
CA GLY A 118 -1.47 -3.97 -18.81
C GLY A 118 -1.19 -3.74 -17.31
N GLY A 119 -2.21 -3.81 -16.48
CA GLY A 119 -2.08 -3.51 -15.05
C GLY A 119 -3.38 -3.74 -14.27
N GLY A 120 -3.29 -3.50 -12.98
CA GLY A 120 -4.44 -3.59 -12.08
C GLY A 120 -4.51 -2.38 -11.17
N ALA A 121 -5.71 -1.85 -10.99
CA ALA A 121 -5.98 -0.86 -9.97
C ALA A 121 -7.11 -1.32 -9.05
N ALA A 122 -6.98 -0.99 -7.78
CA ALA A 122 -8.08 -0.99 -6.84
C ALA A 122 -8.19 0.40 -6.25
N LEU A 123 -9.38 0.98 -6.37
CA LEU A 123 -9.72 2.33 -5.95
C LEU A 123 -10.90 2.20 -4.98
N TYR A 124 -10.79 2.76 -3.78
CA TYR A 124 -11.87 2.73 -2.79
C TYR A 124 -12.44 1.33 -2.57
N SER A 125 -11.60 0.30 -2.53
CA SER A 125 -12.05 -1.10 -2.46
C SER A 125 -11.71 -1.74 -1.12
N GLU A 126 -12.53 -2.67 -0.66
CA GLU A 126 -12.27 -3.50 0.50
C GLU A 126 -11.70 -4.83 0.02
N LEU A 127 -10.44 -5.11 0.34
CA LEU A 127 -9.73 -6.22 -0.27
C LEU A 127 -9.27 -7.23 0.78
N SER A 128 -9.45 -8.51 0.45
CA SER A 128 -8.86 -9.61 1.21
C SER A 128 -7.47 -9.97 0.71
N ALA A 129 -7.14 -9.64 -0.55
CA ALA A 129 -5.78 -9.72 -1.07
C ALA A 129 -5.63 -8.87 -2.34
N PHE A 130 -4.44 -8.30 -2.55
CA PHE A 130 -4.02 -7.75 -3.83
C PHE A 130 -2.56 -8.13 -4.03
N ASN A 131 -2.34 -9.07 -4.95
CA ASN A 131 -1.04 -9.65 -5.19
C ASN A 131 -0.59 -9.32 -6.63
N SER A 132 0.71 -9.23 -6.86
CA SER A 132 1.25 -9.05 -8.21
C SER A 132 2.48 -9.92 -8.41
N VAL A 133 2.48 -10.79 -9.41
CA VAL A 133 3.61 -11.68 -9.71
C VAL A 133 4.36 -11.22 -10.96
N GLY A 134 5.67 -11.46 -11.08
CA GLY A 134 6.39 -11.30 -12.36
C GLY A 134 7.84 -10.89 -12.35
N ALA A 135 8.24 -9.94 -11.51
CA ALA A 135 9.63 -9.46 -11.50
C ALA A 135 10.62 -10.59 -11.17
N LYS A 136 10.26 -11.47 -10.23
CA LYS A 136 11.08 -12.60 -9.79
C LYS A 136 11.40 -13.61 -10.91
N ASP A 137 10.52 -13.73 -11.90
CA ASP A 137 10.67 -14.70 -13.00
C ASP A 137 11.15 -14.04 -14.30
N GLY A 138 11.65 -12.79 -14.23
CA GLY A 138 12.07 -12.02 -15.41
C GLY A 138 10.94 -11.61 -16.34
N ARG A 139 9.68 -11.65 -15.87
CA ARG A 139 8.49 -11.29 -16.66
C ARG A 139 8.16 -9.82 -16.48
N GLN A 140 7.49 -9.22 -17.48
CA GLN A 140 7.10 -7.82 -17.43
C GLN A 140 6.25 -7.54 -16.18
N PRO A 141 6.67 -6.61 -15.30
CA PRO A 141 5.92 -6.30 -14.11
C PRO A 141 4.62 -5.57 -14.45
N ALA A 142 3.54 -5.90 -13.75
CA ALA A 142 2.28 -5.18 -13.86
C ALA A 142 2.42 -3.79 -13.22
N ARG A 143 1.82 -2.75 -13.82
CA ARG A 143 1.59 -1.51 -13.06
C ARG A 143 0.46 -1.78 -12.06
N SER A 144 0.70 -1.47 -10.80
CA SER A 144 -0.24 -1.75 -9.70
C SER A 144 -0.60 -0.45 -8.99
N ILE A 145 -1.90 -0.17 -8.88
CA ILE A 145 -2.39 1.00 -8.14
C ILE A 145 -3.35 0.52 -7.05
N CYS A 146 -3.10 0.91 -5.82
CA CYS A 146 -3.98 0.69 -4.68
C CYS A 146 -4.21 2.04 -4.01
N HIS A 147 -5.42 2.59 -4.14
CA HIS A 147 -5.74 3.93 -3.66
C HIS A 147 -6.98 3.89 -2.79
N ARG A 148 -6.88 4.43 -1.57
CA ARG A 148 -7.97 4.45 -0.60
C ARG A 148 -8.64 3.10 -0.41
N CYS A 149 -7.86 2.03 -0.49
CA CYS A 149 -8.37 0.71 -0.19
C CYS A 149 -8.34 0.44 1.31
N TYR A 150 -9.23 -0.46 1.74
CA TYR A 150 -9.26 -0.99 3.09
C TYR A 150 -8.93 -2.47 3.08
N PHE A 151 -7.91 -2.86 3.82
CA PHE A 151 -7.58 -4.26 4.08
C PHE A 151 -7.81 -4.50 5.58
N PRO A 152 -8.96 -5.06 5.99
CA PRO A 152 -9.31 -5.15 7.40
C PRO A 152 -8.53 -6.22 8.17
N HIS A 153 -8.02 -7.24 7.47
CA HIS A 153 -7.41 -8.44 8.07
C HIS A 153 -6.26 -9.00 7.22
N SER A 154 -5.72 -8.20 6.30
CA SER A 154 -4.76 -8.69 5.32
C SER A 154 -3.88 -7.57 4.80
N GLY A 155 -2.95 -7.94 3.94
CA GLY A 155 -2.04 -7.03 3.29
C GLY A 155 -2.05 -7.13 1.78
N PHE A 156 -1.22 -6.28 1.20
CA PHE A 156 -0.76 -6.31 -0.16
C PHE A 156 0.50 -7.19 -0.22
N GLU A 157 0.29 -8.49 -0.04
CA GLU A 157 1.37 -9.47 0.04
C GLU A 157 1.85 -9.91 -1.36
N ASN A 158 3.05 -10.47 -1.45
CA ASN A 158 3.59 -11.00 -2.70
C ASN A 158 3.64 -9.97 -3.85
N VAL A 159 4.27 -8.82 -3.60
CA VAL A 159 4.50 -7.79 -4.62
C VAL A 159 5.79 -8.08 -5.36
N TYR A 160 5.67 -8.64 -6.55
CA TYR A 160 6.75 -8.85 -7.51
C TYR A 160 6.53 -8.00 -8.76
N SER A 161 6.35 -6.69 -8.61
CA SER A 161 6.16 -5.76 -9.73
C SER A 161 6.85 -4.40 -9.50
N ASN A 162 7.25 -3.75 -10.59
CA ASN A 162 7.70 -2.34 -10.61
C ASN A 162 6.50 -1.43 -10.83
N ASN A 163 6.66 -0.12 -10.60
CA ASN A 163 5.58 0.87 -10.79
C ASN A 163 4.37 0.58 -9.91
N VAL A 164 4.61 0.32 -8.63
CA VAL A 164 3.58 0.06 -7.63
C VAL A 164 3.29 1.33 -6.87
N THR A 165 2.04 1.75 -6.83
CA THR A 165 1.57 2.87 -6.03
C THR A 165 0.53 2.36 -5.03
N ILE A 166 0.83 2.48 -3.74
CA ILE A 166 -0.11 2.23 -2.65
C ILE A 166 -0.24 3.52 -1.87
N THR A 167 -1.41 4.16 -1.93
CA THR A 167 -1.57 5.49 -1.36
C THR A 167 -2.92 5.69 -0.68
N GLU A 168 -2.90 6.44 0.42
CA GLU A 168 -4.08 6.80 1.20
C GLU A 168 -4.92 5.58 1.62
N SER A 169 -4.30 4.41 1.72
CA SER A 169 -4.98 3.16 2.05
C SER A 169 -4.83 2.83 3.53
N TRP A 170 -5.82 2.12 4.08
CA TRP A 170 -5.75 1.58 5.43
C TRP A 170 -5.53 0.07 5.35
N ILE A 171 -4.33 -0.35 5.76
CA ILE A 171 -3.91 -1.75 5.80
C ILE A 171 -3.82 -2.18 7.26
N ALA A 172 -4.72 -3.07 7.67
CA ALA A 172 -4.81 -3.60 9.01
C ALA A 172 -4.57 -5.11 8.95
N VAL A 173 -3.43 -5.54 9.47
CA VAL A 173 -2.92 -6.89 9.29
C VAL A 173 -3.13 -7.68 10.56
N ASP A 174 -3.77 -8.83 10.45
CA ASP A 174 -3.82 -9.77 11.57
C ASP A 174 -2.46 -10.48 11.67
N PRO A 175 -1.78 -10.43 12.83
CA PRO A 175 -0.61 -11.28 13.04
C PRO A 175 -1.11 -12.73 12.97
N GLY A 176 -0.61 -13.51 12.02
CA GLY A 176 -1.05 -14.90 11.83
C GLY A 176 -0.82 -15.79 13.06
N SER A 177 -1.05 -17.09 12.94
CA SER A 177 -0.64 -18.04 13.99
C SER A 177 0.88 -17.99 14.24
N ALA A 178 1.35 -18.44 15.41
CA ALA A 178 2.80 -18.54 15.68
C ALA A 178 3.52 -19.30 14.55
N GLY A 179 4.63 -18.74 14.04
CA GLY A 179 5.36 -19.27 12.89
C GLY A 179 4.77 -18.95 11.51
N ALA A 180 3.60 -18.31 11.43
CA ALA A 180 3.09 -17.72 10.19
C ALA A 180 3.65 -16.31 10.00
N HIS A 181 4.04 -15.99 8.77
CA HIS A 181 4.36 -14.62 8.36
C HIS A 181 3.12 -13.98 7.74
N ALA A 182 2.81 -12.76 8.16
CA ALA A 182 1.83 -11.89 7.53
C ALA A 182 2.45 -10.50 7.39
N ASP A 183 2.42 -9.89 6.20
CA ASP A 183 3.01 -8.57 5.96
C ASP A 183 1.93 -7.60 5.47
N GLY A 184 2.07 -6.33 5.81
CA GLY A 184 1.15 -5.30 5.30
C GLY A 184 1.37 -5.03 3.82
N ILE A 185 2.62 -4.80 3.43
CA ILE A 185 3.07 -4.65 2.05
C ILE A 185 4.35 -5.45 1.92
N GLN A 186 4.38 -6.48 1.08
CA GLN A 186 5.54 -7.36 0.95
C GLN A 186 6.24 -7.21 -0.40
N THR A 187 7.47 -6.71 -0.41
CA THR A 187 8.28 -6.49 -1.62
C THR A 187 9.54 -7.35 -1.61
N TRP A 188 10.18 -7.46 -2.78
CA TRP A 188 11.35 -8.29 -3.05
C TRP A 188 12.43 -7.52 -3.83
N GLY A 189 13.69 -7.93 -3.67
CA GLY A 189 14.82 -7.38 -4.42
C GLY A 189 14.57 -7.37 -5.95
N GLY A 190 15.14 -6.38 -6.64
CA GLY A 190 15.01 -6.21 -8.08
C GLY A 190 13.88 -5.28 -8.52
N GLN A 191 13.18 -4.67 -7.55
CA GLN A 191 12.06 -3.80 -7.81
C GLN A 191 12.43 -2.32 -7.89
N SER A 192 11.68 -1.59 -8.72
CA SER A 192 11.84 -0.15 -8.88
C SER A 192 10.52 0.60 -9.02
N TYR A 193 10.55 1.91 -8.77
CA TYR A 193 9.40 2.80 -8.85
C TYR A 193 8.27 2.35 -7.91
N LEU A 194 8.59 2.20 -6.63
CA LEU A 194 7.61 1.87 -5.58
C LEU A 194 7.25 3.14 -4.81
N ASN A 195 5.97 3.45 -4.70
CA ASN A 195 5.45 4.60 -3.96
C ASN A 195 4.43 4.15 -2.93
N PHE A 196 4.81 4.24 -1.65
CA PHE A 196 3.96 3.99 -0.50
C PHE A 196 3.78 5.30 0.24
N SER A 197 2.62 5.94 0.06
CA SER A 197 2.41 7.28 0.63
C SER A 197 1.06 7.50 1.30
N ARG A 198 1.07 8.22 2.43
CA ARG A 198 -0.13 8.62 3.20
C ARG A 198 -1.00 7.44 3.63
N ASN A 199 -0.45 6.24 3.74
CA ASN A 199 -1.19 5.07 4.19
C ASN A 199 -1.24 5.00 5.72
N ARG A 200 -2.28 4.36 6.25
CA ARG A 200 -2.34 3.88 7.63
C ARG A 200 -2.03 2.39 7.63
N LEU A 201 -0.95 1.98 8.28
CA LEU A 201 -0.58 0.58 8.42
C LEU A 201 -0.61 0.19 9.89
N GLN A 202 -1.31 -0.88 10.25
CA GLN A 202 -1.46 -1.31 11.63
C GLN A 202 -1.50 -2.81 11.80
N TRP A 203 -1.02 -3.27 12.95
CA TRP A 203 -1.27 -4.64 13.42
C TRP A 203 -2.59 -4.71 14.16
N ASN A 204 -3.42 -5.71 13.84
CA ASN A 204 -4.72 -6.00 14.46
C ASN A 204 -4.63 -7.14 15.50
N GLY A 205 -3.51 -7.25 16.21
CA GLY A 205 -3.35 -8.29 17.23
C GLY A 205 -2.04 -8.24 17.98
N ALA A 206 -1.84 -9.24 18.84
CA ALA A 206 -0.63 -9.43 19.63
C ALA A 206 0.49 -10.13 18.84
N TRP A 207 1.72 -10.12 19.35
CA TRP A 207 2.87 -10.66 18.63
C TRP A 207 2.72 -12.14 18.31
N ASN A 208 3.02 -12.42 17.05
CA ASN A 208 3.48 -13.67 16.49
C ASN A 208 4.50 -14.53 17.22
N ASN A 209 5.61 -13.88 17.63
CA ASN A 209 7.00 -14.32 17.52
C ASN A 209 7.68 -14.27 16.12
N THR A 210 6.97 -13.88 15.06
CA THR A 210 7.51 -13.85 13.68
C THR A 210 8.09 -12.47 13.28
N GLN A 211 9.07 -12.44 12.37
CA GLN A 211 9.67 -11.21 11.79
C GLN A 211 8.83 -10.67 10.62
N SER A 212 7.62 -10.21 10.93
CA SER A 212 6.66 -9.68 9.97
C SER A 212 6.67 -8.15 9.95
N GLY A 213 6.55 -7.56 8.76
CA GLY A 213 6.64 -6.12 8.51
C GLY A 213 5.33 -5.49 8.01
N LEU A 214 4.95 -4.32 8.51
CA LEU A 214 3.87 -3.53 7.91
C LEU A 214 4.25 -3.07 6.50
N ILE A 215 5.51 -2.69 6.31
CA ILE A 215 6.16 -2.68 5.00
C ILE A 215 7.37 -3.61 5.10
N ALA A 216 7.30 -4.74 4.42
CA ALA A 216 8.32 -5.77 4.40
C ALA A 216 9.11 -5.74 3.09
N MET A 217 10.38 -5.31 3.12
CA MET A 217 11.24 -5.30 1.92
C MET A 217 12.31 -6.38 2.03
N TYR A 218 12.09 -7.52 1.38
CA TYR A 218 12.99 -8.67 1.44
C TYR A 218 14.06 -8.64 0.36
N SER A 219 15.18 -9.35 0.60
CA SER A 219 16.07 -9.79 -0.48
C SER A 219 15.41 -10.92 -1.26
N ASP A 220 15.75 -11.01 -2.53
CA ASP A 220 15.21 -11.96 -3.52
C ASP A 220 15.45 -13.45 -3.24
N GLY A 221 16.03 -13.84 -2.10
CA GLY A 221 16.07 -15.22 -1.61
C GLY A 221 16.88 -16.24 -2.43
N SER A 222 17.67 -15.79 -3.44
CA SER A 222 18.41 -16.59 -4.46
C SER A 222 17.52 -17.09 -5.63
N GLN A 223 17.92 -17.09 -6.93
CA GLN A 223 19.23 -17.29 -7.56
C GLN A 223 19.34 -16.50 -8.89
N SER A 224 20.53 -15.94 -9.17
CA SER A 224 21.00 -15.39 -10.46
C SER A 224 20.71 -13.93 -10.85
N GLY A 225 20.58 -13.02 -9.88
CA GLY A 225 20.84 -11.60 -10.11
C GLY A 225 20.44 -10.75 -8.91
N PHE A 226 21.42 -10.30 -8.11
CA PHE A 226 21.19 -9.39 -6.97
C PHE A 226 20.82 -7.97 -7.45
N SER A 227 19.75 -7.83 -8.23
CA SER A 227 19.22 -6.52 -8.56
C SER A 227 18.69 -5.89 -7.28
N GLY A 228 19.18 -4.69 -6.99
CA GLY A 228 18.79 -3.94 -5.82
C GLY A 228 17.38 -3.39 -5.90
N TYR A 229 17.04 -2.52 -4.94
CA TYR A 229 15.90 -1.62 -5.05
C TYR A 229 16.35 -0.28 -5.63
N ASP A 230 15.53 0.31 -6.52
CA ASP A 230 15.78 1.65 -7.06
C ASP A 230 14.51 2.51 -7.09
N GLN A 231 14.62 3.80 -6.76
CA GLN A 231 13.50 4.76 -6.82
C GLN A 231 12.29 4.34 -5.98
N ILE A 232 12.51 4.31 -4.67
CA ILE A 232 11.51 3.91 -3.68
C ILE A 232 11.11 5.15 -2.87
N THR A 233 9.82 5.41 -2.72
CA THR A 233 9.31 6.50 -1.90
C THR A 233 8.39 5.97 -0.81
N LEU A 234 8.76 6.17 0.45
CA LEU A 234 7.95 5.91 1.63
C LEU A 234 7.68 7.25 2.31
N GLN A 235 6.48 7.80 2.11
CA GLN A 235 6.19 9.18 2.49
C GLN A 235 4.89 9.36 3.30
N ASP A 236 4.95 10.09 4.41
CA ASP A 236 3.78 10.53 5.19
C ASP A 236 2.84 9.38 5.63
N ASN A 237 3.38 8.15 5.74
CA ASN A 237 2.63 7.01 6.26
C ASN A 237 2.53 7.07 7.79
N TYR A 238 1.49 6.43 8.32
CA TYR A 238 1.26 6.27 9.73
C TYR A 238 1.31 4.79 10.11
N PHE A 239 2.26 4.43 10.96
CA PHE A 239 2.49 3.07 11.43
C PHE A 239 1.96 2.93 12.86
N VAL A 240 0.99 2.05 13.08
CA VAL A 240 0.55 1.65 14.42
C VAL A 240 1.21 0.33 14.76
N VAL A 241 2.32 0.42 15.48
CA VAL A 241 3.08 -0.75 15.91
C VAL A 241 2.37 -1.33 17.15
N GLY A 242 1.60 -2.40 16.98
CA GLY A 242 0.80 -3.00 18.05
C GLY A 242 1.63 -3.51 19.24
N LEU A 243 0.92 -3.92 20.31
CA LEU A 243 1.42 -4.46 21.59
C LEU A 243 2.43 -5.61 21.43
N GLY A 244 2.50 -6.21 20.24
CA GLY A 244 3.36 -7.33 19.94
C GLY A 244 4.75 -7.03 19.37
N GLY A 245 5.16 -5.80 19.04
CA GLY A 245 6.53 -5.65 18.52
C GLY A 245 6.75 -6.10 17.07
N GLY A 246 5.69 -6.09 16.24
CA GLY A 246 5.83 -6.26 14.79
C GLY A 246 6.71 -5.16 14.16
N ILE A 247 7.31 -5.46 13.01
CA ILE A 247 8.20 -4.53 12.31
C ILE A 247 7.35 -3.52 11.55
N ALA A 248 7.65 -2.23 11.69
CA ALA A 248 6.93 -1.21 10.94
C ALA A 248 7.47 -1.12 9.52
N LEU A 249 8.79 -1.00 9.41
CA LEU A 249 9.52 -1.02 8.16
C LEU A 249 10.60 -2.08 8.27
N HIS A 250 10.52 -3.15 7.49
CA HIS A 250 11.62 -4.08 7.34
C HIS A 250 12.44 -3.59 6.14
N ALA A 251 13.47 -2.78 6.41
CA ALA A 251 14.29 -2.23 5.35
C ALA A 251 15.00 -3.33 4.52
N PRO A 252 15.33 -3.08 3.24
CA PRO A 252 16.03 -4.05 2.42
C PRO A 252 17.36 -4.48 3.05
N MET A 253 17.61 -5.79 3.06
CA MET A 253 18.84 -6.39 3.57
C MET A 253 19.51 -7.26 2.52
N GLY A 254 20.83 -7.18 2.40
CA GLY A 254 21.63 -8.04 1.52
C GLY A 254 21.55 -7.71 0.03
N VAL A 255 20.96 -6.57 -0.34
CA VAL A 255 20.84 -6.11 -1.74
C VAL A 255 21.16 -4.61 -1.83
N ALA A 256 21.63 -4.15 -2.99
CA ALA A 256 21.87 -2.72 -3.20
C ALA A 256 20.56 -1.92 -3.10
N VAL A 257 20.63 -0.68 -2.62
CA VAL A 257 19.49 0.24 -2.59
C VAL A 257 19.95 1.60 -3.06
N THR A 258 19.28 2.15 -4.08
CA THR A 258 19.54 3.48 -4.62
C THR A 258 18.25 4.29 -4.71
N ASN A 259 18.37 5.62 -4.57
CA ASN A 259 17.27 6.56 -4.72
C ASN A 259 16.03 6.23 -3.84
N MET A 260 16.24 5.69 -2.64
CA MET A 260 15.18 5.43 -1.67
C MET A 260 14.97 6.64 -0.75
N VAL A 261 13.77 7.21 -0.75
CA VAL A 261 13.38 8.33 0.11
C VAL A 261 12.38 7.85 1.16
N VAL A 262 12.75 7.97 2.43
CA VAL A 262 11.88 7.70 3.58
C VAL A 262 11.66 9.00 4.34
N THR A 263 10.47 9.60 4.22
CA THR A 263 10.22 10.93 4.79
C THR A 263 8.84 11.18 5.35
N GLY A 264 8.75 12.03 6.37
CA GLY A 264 7.47 12.50 6.91
C GLY A 264 6.62 11.45 7.62
N ASN A 265 7.10 10.20 7.71
CA ASN A 265 6.36 9.10 8.31
C ASN A 265 6.25 9.25 9.83
N ARG A 266 5.23 8.62 10.40
CA ARG A 266 4.84 8.73 11.81
C ARG A 266 4.60 7.36 12.42
N TRP A 267 5.14 7.13 13.61
CA TRP A 267 4.96 5.88 14.35
C TRP A 267 4.14 6.16 15.61
N ALA A 268 3.06 5.42 15.80
CA ALA A 268 2.31 5.43 17.04
C ALA A 268 3.09 4.64 18.11
N TRP A 269 3.26 5.23 19.27
CA TRP A 269 3.88 4.66 20.45
C TRP A 269 2.99 3.56 21.03
N SER A 270 3.59 2.41 21.36
CA SER A 270 2.95 1.41 22.21
C SER A 270 3.61 1.44 23.59
N PRO A 271 2.82 1.41 24.69
CA PRO A 271 3.34 1.41 26.05
C PRO A 271 4.22 0.19 26.38
N ASP A 272 4.15 -0.87 25.57
CA ASP A 272 4.97 -2.07 25.72
C ASP A 272 6.40 -1.90 25.18
N PHE A 273 6.68 -0.80 24.47
CA PHE A 273 8.04 -0.47 24.05
C PHE A 273 8.78 0.32 25.13
N SER A 274 9.91 -0.21 25.57
CA SER A 274 10.79 0.44 26.54
C SER A 274 11.97 1.19 25.89
N ASP A 275 12.24 0.96 24.60
CA ASP A 275 13.35 1.59 23.88
C ASP A 275 12.83 2.53 22.78
N PRO A 276 12.93 3.86 22.96
CA PRO A 276 12.50 4.84 21.95
C PRO A 276 13.41 4.89 20.72
N ASN A 277 14.60 4.27 20.77
CA ASN A 277 15.49 4.06 19.64
C ASN A 277 15.29 2.68 19.00
N TYR A 278 14.55 1.78 19.64
CA TYR A 278 14.03 0.56 19.01
C TYR A 278 12.92 0.97 18.06
N THR A 279 13.34 1.51 16.94
CA THR A 279 12.53 1.50 15.75
C THR A 279 12.70 0.09 15.18
N PRO A 280 11.66 -0.76 15.16
CA PRO A 280 11.71 -2.01 14.42
C PRO A 280 11.63 -1.63 12.93
N ALA A 281 12.63 -0.88 12.45
CA ALA A 281 12.61 -0.13 11.20
C ALA A 281 13.82 -0.46 10.31
N VAL A 282 14.97 -0.81 10.88
CA VAL A 282 16.20 -1.07 10.09
C VAL A 282 17.18 -1.92 10.92
N TYR A 283 17.57 -3.10 10.42
CA TYR A 283 18.64 -3.92 10.99
C TYR A 283 20.02 -3.31 10.72
N ARG A 284 21.02 -3.62 11.55
CA ARG A 284 22.44 -3.38 11.23
C ARG A 284 23.02 -4.61 10.54
N GLY A 285 23.67 -4.42 9.40
CA GLY A 285 24.39 -5.48 8.68
C GLY A 285 25.03 -4.95 7.39
N SER A 286 26.05 -5.63 6.89
CA SER A 286 26.55 -5.40 5.54
C SER A 286 25.43 -5.66 4.53
N GLY A 287 25.17 -4.72 3.62
CA GLY A 287 24.13 -4.85 2.60
C GLY A 287 22.76 -4.25 2.99
N VAL A 288 22.69 -3.43 4.04
CA VAL A 288 21.50 -2.62 4.35
C VAL A 288 21.57 -1.26 3.64
N ALA A 289 20.42 -0.65 3.33
CA ALA A 289 20.33 0.67 2.71
C ALA A 289 21.11 1.74 3.50
N ASN A 290 22.07 2.40 2.84
CA ASN A 290 22.79 3.55 3.40
C ASN A 290 22.12 4.86 2.99
N TYR A 291 21.40 5.50 3.92
CA TYR A 291 20.68 6.77 3.71
C TYR A 291 21.55 8.04 3.68
N LYS A 292 22.88 7.89 3.54
CA LYS A 292 23.82 9.01 3.36
C LYS A 292 24.41 9.06 1.95
N THR A 293 24.13 8.07 1.10
CA THR A 293 24.78 7.87 -0.20
C THR A 293 23.80 7.29 -1.21
N GLY A 294 24.16 7.29 -2.50
CA GLY A 294 23.40 6.57 -3.54
C GLY A 294 22.01 7.15 -3.80
N GLY A 295 21.79 8.43 -3.49
CA GLY A 295 20.49 9.10 -3.61
C GLY A 295 19.48 8.71 -2.52
N ASN A 296 19.86 7.86 -1.57
CA ASN A 296 18.98 7.47 -0.47
C ASN A 296 18.89 8.60 0.56
N ALA A 297 17.69 8.79 1.14
CA ALA A 297 17.43 9.83 2.12
C ALA A 297 16.49 9.33 3.23
N TRP A 298 16.79 9.72 4.46
CA TRP A 298 15.93 9.54 5.63
C TRP A 298 15.74 10.88 6.34
N SER A 299 14.51 11.39 6.39
CA SER A 299 14.25 12.72 6.95
C SER A 299 12.86 12.86 7.54
N ASN A 300 12.67 13.76 8.51
CA ASN A 300 11.37 14.04 9.13
C ASN A 300 10.52 12.82 9.56
N ASN A 301 11.14 11.69 9.92
CA ASN A 301 10.46 10.52 10.48
C ASN A 301 10.41 10.67 11.99
N ARG A 302 9.24 10.54 12.62
CA ARG A 302 9.04 10.89 14.03
C ARG A 302 8.06 9.96 14.73
N TRP A 303 8.20 9.83 16.05
CA TRP A 303 7.11 9.34 16.90
C TRP A 303 5.93 10.32 16.82
N ALA A 304 4.72 9.79 16.69
CA ALA A 304 3.49 10.58 16.60
C ALA A 304 2.99 11.03 17.97
N ASP A 305 3.15 10.18 18.97
CA ASP A 305 2.56 10.29 20.30
C ASP A 305 3.45 9.61 21.37
N GLY A 306 2.91 9.47 22.59
CA GLY A 306 3.60 8.87 23.73
C GLY A 306 4.70 9.77 24.34
N PRO A 307 5.51 9.22 25.27
CA PRO A 307 6.60 9.95 25.93
C PRO A 307 7.66 10.50 24.96
N SER A 308 7.76 9.91 23.77
CA SER A 308 8.72 10.28 22.73
C SER A 308 8.10 11.09 21.60
N ALA A 309 6.88 11.60 21.75
CA ALA A 309 6.16 12.34 20.72
C ALA A 309 7.04 13.43 20.05
N ASN A 310 6.98 13.51 18.73
CA ASN A 310 7.77 14.40 17.87
C ASN A 310 9.28 14.17 17.87
N GLN A 311 9.82 13.23 18.67
CA GLN A 311 11.23 12.88 18.59
C GLN A 311 11.53 12.24 17.24
N PHE A 312 12.69 12.60 16.69
CA PHE A 312 13.17 12.09 15.41
C PHE A 312 13.58 10.62 15.54
N LEU A 313 13.10 9.81 14.60
CA LEU A 313 13.46 8.41 14.48
C LEU A 313 14.73 8.30 13.65
N LEU A 314 15.75 7.64 14.18
CA LEU A 314 16.97 7.39 13.43
C LEU A 314 16.73 6.27 12.39
N PRO A 315 17.41 6.32 11.23
CA PRO A 315 17.42 5.20 10.28
C PRO A 315 18.20 4.00 10.79
N ASP A 316 18.87 4.10 11.94
CA ASP A 316 19.68 3.03 12.52
C ASP A 316 19.28 2.77 13.97
N ASN A 317 18.91 1.53 14.27
CA ASN A 317 18.86 1.11 15.66
C ASN A 317 20.31 0.92 16.14
N ARG A 318 20.81 1.79 17.02
CA ARG A 318 22.16 1.69 17.61
C ARG A 318 22.24 0.68 18.75
N THR A 319 21.09 0.23 19.23
CA THR A 319 20.94 -0.57 20.44
C THR A 319 20.14 -1.82 20.14
N ARG A 320 20.82 -2.89 19.73
CA ARG A 320 20.51 -4.23 20.25
C ARG A 320 21.79 -5.03 20.41
N SER A 321 22.08 -5.38 21.67
CA SER A 321 23.10 -6.35 22.10
C SER A 321 22.65 -7.81 21.91
N THR A 322 21.48 -8.01 21.29
CA THR A 322 20.84 -9.31 21.14
C THR A 322 20.15 -9.32 19.78
N ASP A 323 20.91 -9.68 18.75
CA ASP A 323 20.32 -10.44 17.65
C ASP A 323 19.76 -11.72 18.29
N TYR A 324 18.42 -11.82 18.34
CA TYR A 324 17.70 -13.04 18.71
C TYR A 324 17.48 -13.88 17.45
#